data_AF-A0A6N9VL36-F1
#
_entry.id   AF-A0A6N9VL36-F1
#
_cell.length_a   1.000
_cell.length_b   1.000
_cell.length_c   1.000
_cell.angle_alpha   90.00
_cell.angle_beta   90.00
_cell.angle_gamma   90.00
#
_symmetry.space_group_name_H-M   'P 1'
#
loop_
_entity.id
_entity.type
_entity.pdbx_description
1 polymer ?
#
loop_
_entity_poly.entity_id
_entity_poly.type
_entity_poly.pdbx_seq_one_letter_code
_entity_poly.pdbx_strand_id
1 'polypeptide(L)'
;MTTETGEPTLTIDELAARTGVTVRTIRFYSTRGLLPPPVIGPRRVGRYGPAHLSRLALIEDLQHQGLTLAAIERYLERLPADLSDQDLALHRALVAAWVPDSAEEVSRA
;
A
#
# COMPACT_ATOMS: atom_id res chain seq x y z
N MET A 1 -16.00 2.70 -14.53
CA MET A 1 -14.68 2.03 -14.35
C MET A 1 -14.81 1.12 -13.15
N THR A 2 -14.75 -0.19 -13.37
CA THR A 2 -15.03 -1.24 -12.37
C THR A 2 -13.91 -1.32 -11.35
N THR A 3 -14.15 -0.92 -10.11
CA THR A 3 -13.31 -1.33 -8.98
C THR A 3 -13.55 -2.81 -8.77
N GLU A 4 -12.64 -3.63 -9.28
CA GLU A 4 -12.65 -5.08 -9.15
C GLU A 4 -12.39 -5.42 -7.67
N THR A 5 -13.45 -5.57 -6.89
CA THR A 5 -13.44 -6.24 -5.57
C THR A 5 -13.21 -7.73 -5.80
N GLY A 6 -12.03 -8.07 -6.32
CA GLY A 6 -11.60 -9.45 -6.54
C GLY A 6 -11.27 -10.12 -5.20
N GLU A 7 -11.71 -11.36 -5.03
CA GLU A 7 -11.38 -12.14 -3.83
C GLU A 7 -9.85 -12.26 -3.65
N PRO A 8 -9.33 -12.21 -2.41
CA PRO A 8 -7.93 -12.41 -2.15
C PRO A 8 -7.56 -13.86 -2.48
N THR A 9 -6.93 -14.05 -3.63
CA THR A 9 -6.56 -15.35 -4.20
C THR A 9 -5.06 -15.54 -4.31
N LEU A 10 -4.29 -14.44 -4.29
CA LEU A 10 -2.85 -14.46 -4.50
C LEU A 10 -2.11 -14.93 -3.25
N THR A 11 -1.09 -15.75 -3.44
CA THR A 11 -0.03 -15.99 -2.44
C THR A 11 0.92 -14.80 -2.38
N ILE A 12 1.79 -14.76 -1.36
CA ILE A 12 2.79 -13.69 -1.23
C ILE A 12 3.79 -13.69 -2.40
N ASP A 13 4.12 -14.86 -2.93
CA ASP A 13 5.05 -15.01 -4.06
C ASP A 13 4.41 -14.52 -5.36
N GLU A 14 3.12 -14.82 -5.57
CA GLU A 14 2.36 -14.29 -6.71
C GLU A 14 2.16 -12.78 -6.62
N LEU A 15 1.93 -12.25 -5.41
CA LEU A 15 1.84 -10.82 -5.18
C LEU A 15 3.18 -10.12 -5.51
N ALA A 16 4.29 -10.69 -5.06
CA ALA A 16 5.62 -10.19 -5.36
C ALA A 16 5.90 -10.19 -6.87
N ALA A 17 5.59 -11.30 -7.56
CA ALA A 17 5.76 -11.40 -9.00
C ALA A 17 4.92 -10.38 -9.78
N ARG A 18 3.69 -10.09 -9.33
CA ARG A 18 2.79 -9.13 -9.99
C ARG A 18 3.18 -7.68 -9.75
N THR A 19 3.75 -7.35 -8.60
CA THR A 19 4.05 -5.96 -8.21
C THR A 19 5.51 -5.59 -8.46
N GLY A 20 6.39 -6.55 -8.72
CA GLY A 20 7.84 -6.32 -8.76
C GLY A 20 8.46 -6.06 -7.38
N VAL A 21 7.64 -6.02 -6.32
CA VAL A 21 8.09 -5.83 -4.95
C VAL A 21 8.53 -7.17 -4.36
N THR A 22 9.69 -7.19 -3.70
CA THR A 22 10.18 -8.45 -3.11
C THR A 22 9.26 -8.95 -1.99
N VAL A 23 9.20 -10.27 -1.80
CA VAL A 23 8.49 -10.90 -0.67
C VAL A 23 8.97 -10.32 0.68
N ARG A 24 10.27 -10.04 0.80
CA ARG A 24 10.85 -9.42 1.99
C ARG A 24 10.25 -8.04 2.25
N THR A 25 10.15 -7.20 1.22
CA THR A 25 9.56 -5.86 1.31
C THR A 25 8.07 -5.92 1.63
N ILE A 26 7.32 -6.84 1.01
CA ILE A 26 5.89 -7.05 1.31
C ILE A 26 5.70 -7.43 2.78
N ARG A 27 6.49 -8.38 3.30
CA ARG A 27 6.44 -8.76 4.72
C ARG A 27 6.79 -7.59 5.63
N PHE A 28 7.83 -6.83 5.27
CA PHE A 28 8.24 -5.65 6.01
C PHE A 28 7.09 -4.62 6.09
N TYR A 29 6.44 -4.29 4.97
CA TYR A 29 5.29 -3.40 4.96
C TYR A 29 4.11 -3.96 5.78
N SER A 30 3.83 -5.26 5.66
CA SER A 30 2.79 -5.90 6.47
C SER A 30 3.07 -5.82 7.98
N THR A 31 4.32 -6.03 8.43
CA THR A 31 4.68 -5.93 9.85
C THR A 31 4.58 -4.51 10.41
N ARG A 32 4.65 -3.49 9.54
CA ARG A 32 4.49 -2.08 9.92
C ARG A 32 3.06 -1.57 9.75
N GLY A 33 2.10 -2.45 9.44
CA GLY A 33 0.69 -2.05 9.22
C GLY A 33 0.45 -1.25 7.94
N LEU A 34 1.46 -1.18 7.06
CA LEU A 34 1.35 -0.44 5.80
C LEU A 34 0.46 -1.12 4.77
N LEU A 35 0.30 -2.43 4.89
CA LEU A 35 -0.60 -3.24 4.07
C LEU A 35 -1.81 -3.70 4.90
N PRO A 36 -3.00 -3.83 4.30
CA PRO A 36 -4.11 -4.50 4.95
C PRO A 36 -3.71 -5.93 5.37
N PRO A 37 -4.33 -6.49 6.43
CA PRO A 37 -4.05 -7.85 6.84
C PRO A 37 -4.48 -8.83 5.73
N PRO A 38 -3.66 -9.86 5.43
CA PRO A 38 -4.03 -10.86 4.45
C PRO A 38 -5.17 -11.73 4.97
N VAL A 39 -6.00 -12.23 4.06
CA VAL A 39 -7.04 -13.21 4.42
C VAL A 39 -6.38 -14.55 4.66
N ILE A 40 -6.64 -15.18 5.80
CA ILE A 40 -6.05 -16.48 6.10
C ILE A 40 -6.83 -17.57 5.35
N GLY A 41 -6.23 -18.08 4.28
CA GLY A 41 -6.79 -19.14 3.47
C GLY A 41 -6.57 -20.55 4.07
N PRO A 42 -6.97 -21.59 3.32
CA PRO A 42 -6.72 -22.98 3.68
C PRO A 42 -5.23 -23.23 3.97
N ARG A 43 -4.93 -24.12 4.92
CA ARG A 43 -3.56 -24.44 5.36
C ARG A 43 -2.79 -23.26 5.99
N ARG A 44 -3.50 -22.26 6.54
CA ARG A 44 -2.91 -21.06 7.17
C ARG A 44 -2.02 -20.24 6.22
N VAL A 45 -2.30 -20.30 4.92
CA VAL A 45 -1.57 -19.50 3.92
C VAL A 45 -2.28 -18.17 3.75
N GLY A 46 -1.55 -17.08 3.95
CA GLY A 46 -2.07 -15.73 3.72
C GLY A 46 -2.41 -15.52 2.24
N ARG A 47 -3.59 -14.94 2.00
CA ARG A 47 -4.11 -14.61 0.68
C ARG A 47 -4.20 -13.10 0.55
N TYR A 48 -3.74 -12.62 -0.60
CA TYR A 48 -3.62 -11.22 -0.96
C TYR A 48 -4.54 -10.94 -2.15
N GLY A 49 -5.09 -9.74 -2.17
CA GLY A 49 -6.10 -9.32 -3.15
C GLY A 49 -5.85 -7.91 -3.68
N PRO A 50 -6.81 -7.35 -4.43
CA PRO A 50 -6.70 -6.04 -5.05
C PRO A 50 -6.32 -4.92 -4.08
N ALA A 51 -6.86 -4.92 -2.85
CA ALA A 51 -6.50 -3.94 -1.82
C ALA A 51 -4.98 -3.91 -1.53
N HIS A 52 -4.31 -5.07 -1.58
CA HIS A 52 -2.87 -5.15 -1.37
C HIS A 52 -2.10 -4.62 -2.59
N LEU A 53 -2.58 -4.92 -3.80
CA LEU A 53 -2.01 -4.38 -5.04
C LEU A 53 -2.12 -2.84 -5.07
N SER A 54 -3.30 -2.31 -4.78
CA SER A 54 -3.53 -0.86 -4.75
C SER A 54 -2.68 -0.16 -3.68
N ARG A 55 -2.53 -0.78 -2.50
CA ARG A 55 -1.69 -0.23 -1.44
C ARG A 55 -0.20 -0.25 -1.79
N LEU A 56 0.29 -1.33 -2.41
CA LEU A 56 1.68 -1.42 -2.87
C LEU A 56 1.98 -0.37 -3.95
N ALA A 57 1.09 -0.22 -4.93
CA ALA A 57 1.24 0.80 -5.97
C ALA A 57 1.24 2.22 -5.39
N LEU A 58 0.38 2.51 -4.40
CA LEU A 58 0.39 3.82 -3.73
C LEU A 58 1.71 4.09 -2.99
N ILE A 59 2.24 3.09 -2.27
CA ILE A 59 3.52 3.23 -1.56
C ILE A 59 4.65 3.50 -2.57
N GLU A 60 4.67 2.78 -3.69
CA GLU A 60 5.62 2.97 -4.77
C GLU A 60 5.51 4.37 -5.39
N ASP A 61 4.30 4.81 -5.76
CA ASP A 61 4.01 6.15 -6.30
C ASP A 61 4.52 7.25 -5.35
N LEU A 62 4.28 7.14 -4.05
CA LEU A 62 4.73 8.09 -3.04
C LEU A 62 6.26 8.09 -2.86
N GLN A 63 6.90 6.92 -2.91
CA GLN A 63 8.36 6.82 -2.87
C GLN A 63 9.00 7.46 -4.10
N HIS A 64 8.40 7.30 -5.29
CA HIS A 64 8.86 7.96 -6.51
C HIS A 64 8.75 9.48 -6.43
N GLN A 65 7.82 10.01 -5.64
CA GLN A 65 7.68 11.45 -5.35
C GLN A 65 8.66 11.95 -4.28
N GLY A 66 9.55 11.09 -3.77
CA GLY A 66 10.58 11.47 -2.80
C GLY A 66 10.14 11.37 -1.34
N LEU A 67 8.94 10.85 -1.05
CA LEU A 67 8.53 10.64 0.33
C LEU A 67 9.35 9.50 0.96
N THR A 68 9.83 9.76 2.17
CA THR A 68 10.42 8.71 3.01
C THR A 68 9.35 7.74 3.48
N LEU A 69 9.73 6.49 3.73
CA LEU A 69 8.78 5.50 4.25
C LEU A 69 8.16 5.94 5.59
N ALA A 70 8.92 6.66 6.43
CA ALA A 70 8.40 7.22 7.68
C ALA A 70 7.33 8.32 7.44
N ALA A 71 7.48 9.12 6.39
CA ALA A 71 6.43 10.08 5.99
C ALA A 71 5.18 9.36 5.48
N ILE A 72 5.36 8.29 4.69
CA ILE A 72 4.27 7.44 4.18
C ILE A 72 3.52 6.76 5.33
N GLU A 73 4.24 6.24 6.33
CA GLU A 73 3.65 5.66 7.54
C GLU A 73 2.82 6.67 8.31
N ARG A 74 3.38 7.84 8.63
CA ARG A 74 2.64 8.90 9.33
C ARG A 74 1.41 9.37 8.55
N TYR A 75 1.50 9.38 7.23
CA TYR A 75 0.36 9.68 6.37
C TYR A 75 -0.73 8.60 6.49
N LEU A 76 -0.36 7.32 6.40
CA LEU A 76 -1.29 6.20 6.49
C LEU A 76 -1.82 5.93 7.92
N GLU A 77 -1.09 6.30 8.97
CA GLU A 77 -1.55 6.21 10.36
C GLU A 77 -2.60 7.27 10.70
N ARG A 78 -2.58 8.41 9.98
CA ARG A 78 -3.57 9.48 10.16
C ARG A 78 -4.89 9.19 9.45
N LEU A 79 -4.91 8.11 8.67
CA LEU A 79 -6.10 7.58 8.02
C LEU A 79 -6.87 6.69 9.01
N PRO A 80 -8.20 6.80 9.11
CA PRO A 80 -9.00 5.93 9.95
C PRO A 80 -8.74 4.44 9.67
N ALA A 81 -8.63 3.62 10.71
CA ALA A 81 -8.31 2.20 10.58
C ALA A 81 -9.43 1.38 9.91
N ASP A 82 -10.63 1.95 9.81
CA ASP A 82 -11.86 1.39 9.25
C ASP A 82 -12.18 1.90 7.83
N LEU A 83 -11.24 2.58 7.16
CA LEU A 83 -11.44 3.06 5.80
C LEU A 83 -11.74 1.92 4.83
N SER A 84 -12.77 2.11 4.02
CA SER A 84 -13.13 1.19 2.95
C SER A 84 -12.11 1.26 1.80
N ASP A 85 -12.12 0.25 0.93
CA ASP A 85 -11.34 0.26 -0.32
C ASP A 85 -11.65 1.49 -1.19
N GLN A 86 -12.88 2.01 -1.13
CA GLN A 86 -13.30 3.21 -1.85
C GLN A 86 -12.67 4.47 -1.25
N ASP A 87 -12.53 4.54 0.07
CA ASP A 87 -11.88 5.67 0.73
C ASP A 87 -10.37 5.69 0.47
N LEU A 88 -9.75 4.51 0.38
CA LEU A 88 -8.34 4.39 -0.02
C LEU A 88 -8.14 4.84 -1.47
N ALA A 89 -9.05 4.49 -2.38
CA ALA A 89 -9.02 4.95 -3.77
C ALA A 89 -9.22 6.48 -3.89
N LEU A 90 -10.11 7.04 -3.07
CA LEU A 90 -10.32 8.49 -2.97
C LEU A 90 -9.06 9.19 -2.44
N HIS A 91 -8.42 8.65 -1.39
CA HIS A 91 -7.14 9.19 -0.91
C HIS A 91 -6.03 9.10 -1.94
N ARG A 92 -5.95 8.03 -2.74
CA ARG A 92 -5.02 7.96 -3.88
C ARG A 92 -5.30 9.07 -4.89
N ALA A 93 -6.57 9.31 -5.24
CA ALA A 93 -6.96 10.36 -6.17
C ALA A 93 -6.67 11.77 -5.60
N LEU A 94 -6.86 11.98 -4.30
CA LEU A 94 -6.56 13.25 -3.61
C LEU A 94 -5.06 13.51 -3.50
N VAL A 95 -4.24 12.49 -3.23
CA VAL A 95 -2.77 12.62 -3.25
C VAL A 95 -2.27 12.91 -4.65
N ALA A 96 -2.82 12.24 -5.67
CA ALA A 96 -2.49 12.52 -7.07
C ALA A 96 -2.93 13.94 -7.51
N ALA A 97 -4.01 14.46 -6.93
CA ALA A 97 -4.55 15.79 -7.22
C ALA A 97 -3.97 16.91 -6.33
N TRP A 98 -3.34 16.56 -5.20
CA TRP A 98 -2.77 17.49 -4.23
C TRP A 98 -1.36 17.07 -3.87
N VAL A 99 -0.40 17.50 -4.69
CA VAL A 99 0.98 17.70 -4.28
C VAL A 99 1.16 19.21 -4.07
N PRO A 100 0.97 19.75 -2.86
CA PRO A 100 1.64 20.99 -2.53
C PRO A 100 3.13 20.69 -2.47
N ASP A 101 3.88 21.60 -3.06
CA ASP A 101 5.33 21.72 -2.98
C ASP A 101 5.77 21.85 -1.51
N SER A 102 5.86 20.71 -0.85
CA SER A 102 6.54 20.54 0.42
C SER A 102 7.04 19.12 0.45
N ALA A 103 7.93 18.82 -0.50
CA ALA A 103 9.07 18.00 -0.19
C ALA A 103 9.68 18.57 1.10
N GLU A 104 9.48 17.89 2.23
CA GLU A 104 10.40 18.06 3.35
C GLU A 104 11.76 17.57 2.82
N GLU A 105 12.50 18.52 2.24
CA GLU A 105 13.87 18.37 1.82
C GLU A 105 14.68 17.98 3.05
N VAL A 106 14.87 16.68 3.27
CA VAL A 106 15.91 16.24 4.20
C VAL A 106 17.22 16.23 3.44
N SER A 107 17.83 17.41 3.45
CA SER A 107 19.26 17.65 3.46
C SER A 107 20.02 16.43 4.01
N ARG A 108 20.83 15.82 3.15
CA ARG A 108 21.83 14.84 3.56
C ARG A 108 23.10 15.63 3.90
N ALA A 109 23.38 15.78 5.19
CA ALA A 109 24.67 16.22 5.72
C ALA A 109 25.70 15.09 5.65
#